data_AF-A0A1H6HP87-F1
#
_entry.id   AF-A0A1H6HP87-F1
#
_cell.length_a   1.000
_cell.length_b   1.000
_cell.length_c   1.000
_cell.angle_alpha   90.00
_cell.angle_beta   90.00
_cell.angle_gamma   90.00
#
_symmetry.space_group_name_H-M   'P 1'
#
loop_
_entity.id
_entity.type
_entity.pdbx_description
1 polymer ?
#
loop_
_entity_poly.entity_id
_entity_poly.type
_entity_poly.pdbx_seq_one_letter_code
_entity_poly.pdbx_strand_id
1 'polypeptide(L)'
;MSRSSADCRSRGPGWPPKPGRERGQTEPIAALVALLAVGVGLALYAGVIADADPGTDRRATADIVLDRVHDRVVVAGVAHPDRLAVPAESGIDRRRVGIVIETAERRWHVGERPATRPYPPDTDVARRSVSVRSAPGQQRRGELRVVVGR
;
A
#
# COMPACT_ATOMS: atom_id res chain seq x y z
N MET A 1 -84.74 -8.88 54.62
CA MET A 1 -84.39 -8.43 53.25
C MET A 1 -83.21 -7.46 53.41
N SER A 2 -81.96 -7.91 53.51
CA SER A 2 -81.00 -8.34 52.48
C SER A 2 -80.83 -7.39 51.28
N ARG A 3 -79.54 -7.07 50.99
CA ARG A 3 -78.93 -6.27 49.89
C ARG A 3 -78.48 -4.87 50.36
N SER A 4 -77.29 -4.36 50.06
CA SER A 4 -76.26 -4.80 49.11
C SER A 4 -74.97 -3.99 49.29
N SER A 5 -73.87 -4.72 49.28
CA SER A 5 -72.57 -4.41 48.66
C SER A 5 -71.85 -3.12 49.06
N ALA A 6 -70.86 -3.31 49.92
CA ALA A 6 -69.63 -2.53 49.93
C ALA A 6 -69.01 -2.56 48.51
N ASP A 7 -68.94 -1.39 47.88
CA ASP A 7 -68.23 -1.19 46.63
C ASP A 7 -66.76 -0.88 46.96
N CYS A 8 -65.99 -1.94 47.28
CA CYS A 8 -64.54 -1.87 47.34
C CYS A 8 -64.00 -1.69 45.92
N ARG A 9 -64.01 -0.46 45.43
CA ARG A 9 -63.37 -0.10 44.16
C ARG A 9 -61.86 -0.14 44.35
N SER A 10 -61.26 -1.28 43.99
CA SER A 10 -59.83 -1.53 43.97
C SER A 10 -59.12 -0.49 43.10
N ARG A 11 -58.42 0.45 43.74
CA ARG A 11 -57.37 1.24 43.10
C ARG A 11 -56.18 0.31 42.86
N GLY A 12 -56.08 -0.28 41.66
CA GLY A 12 -54.83 -0.86 41.22
C GLY A 12 -53.74 0.23 41.17
N PRO A 13 -52.46 -0.09 41.43
CA PRO A 13 -51.38 0.88 41.29
C PRO A 13 -51.27 1.26 39.80
N GLY A 14 -51.81 2.42 39.46
CA GLY A 14 -51.58 3.04 38.16
C GLY A 14 -50.11 3.43 38.07
N TRP A 15 -49.29 2.57 37.48
CA TRP A 15 -47.96 2.96 37.07
C TRP A 15 -48.10 4.15 36.11
N PRO A 16 -47.28 5.21 36.24
CA PRO A 16 -47.26 6.25 35.22
C PRO A 16 -47.01 5.59 33.86
N PRO A 17 -47.70 6.01 32.78
CA PRO A 17 -47.36 5.55 31.44
C PRO A 17 -45.87 5.82 31.24
N LYS A 18 -45.09 4.77 30.95
CA LYS A 18 -43.69 4.95 30.57
C LYS A 18 -43.70 5.94 29.41
N PRO A 19 -43.00 7.08 29.49
CA PRO A 19 -42.94 7.99 28.37
C PRO A 19 -42.50 7.19 27.15
N GLY A 20 -43.32 7.30 26.11
CA GLY A 20 -43.11 6.67 24.82
C GLY A 20 -41.68 6.95 24.37
N ARG A 21 -41.14 5.95 23.69
CA ARG A 21 -39.77 5.79 23.24
C ARG A 21 -39.40 6.85 22.20
N GLU A 22 -39.33 8.12 22.59
CA GLU A 22 -39.04 9.28 21.72
C GLU A 22 -37.58 9.74 21.79
N ARG A 23 -36.70 8.96 22.42
CA ARG A 23 -35.27 9.23 22.46
C ARG A 23 -34.51 8.05 21.88
N GLY A 24 -33.93 8.22 20.70
CA GLY A 24 -32.90 7.32 20.19
C GLY A 24 -33.05 6.84 18.74
N GLN A 25 -34.00 7.35 17.95
CA GLN A 25 -33.85 7.29 16.50
C GLN A 25 -33.22 8.60 16.02
N THR A 26 -31.96 8.83 16.38
CA THR A 26 -31.07 9.48 15.42
C THR A 26 -31.25 8.71 14.13
N GLU A 27 -31.89 9.38 13.15
CA GLU A 27 -32.49 8.75 12.00
C GLU A 27 -31.51 7.76 11.40
N PRO A 28 -31.85 6.47 11.27
CA PRO A 28 -30.96 5.50 10.62
C PRO A 28 -30.51 6.03 9.24
N ILE A 29 -31.33 6.87 8.61
CA ILE A 29 -31.02 7.63 7.41
C ILE A 29 -29.83 8.59 7.61
N ALA A 30 -29.83 9.42 8.66
CA ALA A 30 -28.72 10.34 8.93
C ALA A 30 -27.39 9.60 9.12
N ALA A 31 -27.41 8.44 9.80
CA ALA A 31 -26.23 7.60 9.94
C ALA A 31 -25.75 7.03 8.59
N LEU A 32 -26.67 6.59 7.72
CA LEU A 32 -26.34 6.10 6.38
C LEU A 32 -25.77 7.21 5.49
N VAL A 33 -26.34 8.42 5.56
CA VAL A 33 -25.83 9.59 4.82
C VAL A 33 -24.42 9.95 5.29
N ALA A 34 -24.17 9.93 6.60
CA ALA A 34 -22.83 10.17 7.14
C ALA A 34 -21.83 9.11 6.65
N LEU A 35 -22.19 7.82 6.69
CA LEU A 35 -21.32 6.74 6.19
C LEU A 35 -21.04 6.87 4.69
N LEU A 36 -22.05 7.24 3.90
CA LEU A 36 -21.89 7.51 2.47
C LEU A 36 -20.91 8.67 2.25
N ALA A 37 -21.07 9.79 2.97
CA ALA A 37 -20.18 10.94 2.86
C ALA A 37 -18.73 10.58 3.23
N VAL A 38 -18.52 9.80 4.30
CA VAL A 38 -17.19 9.31 4.67
C VAL A 38 -16.64 8.36 3.60
N GLY A 39 -17.46 7.45 3.09
CA GLY A 39 -17.06 6.51 2.04
C GLY A 39 -16.66 7.21 0.74
N VAL A 40 -17.42 8.22 0.31
CA VAL A 40 -17.11 9.06 -0.84
C VAL A 40 -15.84 9.87 -0.59
N GLY A 41 -15.70 10.49 0.58
CA GLY A 41 -14.49 11.21 0.96
C GLY A 41 -13.25 10.32 0.93
N LEU A 42 -13.34 9.10 1.46
CA LEU A 42 -12.25 8.13 1.44
C LEU A 42 -11.95 7.63 0.02
N ALA A 43 -12.97 7.39 -0.81
CA ALA A 43 -12.80 6.99 -2.20
C ALA A 43 -12.16 8.09 -3.04
N LEU A 44 -12.56 9.35 -2.85
CA LEU A 44 -11.94 10.51 -3.49
C LEU A 44 -10.51 10.70 -3.03
N TYR A 45 -10.25 10.59 -1.72
CA TYR A 45 -8.90 10.67 -1.17
C TYR A 45 -7.99 9.58 -1.72
N ALA A 46 -8.46 8.32 -1.70
CA ALA A 46 -7.73 7.20 -2.28
C ALA A 46 -7.54 7.37 -3.78
N GLY A 47 -8.52 7.93 -4.49
CA GLY A 47 -8.44 8.25 -5.92
C GLY A 47 -7.37 9.31 -6.20
N VAL A 48 -7.30 10.39 -5.43
CA VAL A 48 -6.25 11.42 -5.54
C VAL A 48 -4.87 10.82 -5.28
N ILE A 49 -4.74 9.94 -4.27
CA ILE A 49 -3.47 9.24 -4.02
C ILE A 49 -3.13 8.29 -5.16
N ALA A 50 -4.10 7.54 -5.68
CA ALA A 50 -3.90 6.61 -6.78
C ALA A 50 -3.63 7.30 -8.12
N ASP A 51 -4.08 8.54 -8.30
CA ASP A 51 -3.77 9.37 -9.48
C ASP A 51 -2.41 10.07 -9.33
N ALA A 52 -2.06 10.48 -8.10
CA ALA A 52 -0.75 11.02 -7.77
C ALA A 52 0.37 9.96 -7.79
N ASP A 53 0.01 8.68 -7.67
CA ASP A 53 0.90 7.53 -7.81
C ASP A 53 0.59 6.79 -9.13
N PRO A 54 1.39 6.98 -10.21
CA PRO A 54 1.24 6.23 -11.45
C PRO A 54 1.39 4.69 -11.30
N GLY A 55 1.61 4.17 -10.08
CA GLY A 55 2.08 2.82 -9.80
C GLY A 55 1.08 1.83 -9.21
N THR A 56 -0.24 2.04 -9.28
CA THR A 56 -1.23 1.02 -8.82
C THR A 56 -1.58 -0.04 -9.87
N ASP A 57 -0.74 -0.22 -10.89
CA ASP A 57 -0.74 -1.48 -11.62
C ASP A 57 -0.08 -2.54 -10.73
N ARG A 58 -0.84 -3.57 -10.33
CA ARG A 58 -0.37 -4.74 -9.55
C ARG A 58 0.64 -5.62 -10.32
N ARG A 59 1.31 -5.05 -11.33
CA ARG A 59 2.42 -5.60 -12.10
C ARG A 59 3.69 -5.05 -11.51
N ALA A 60 4.72 -5.87 -11.43
CA ALA A 60 5.95 -5.47 -10.79
C ALA A 60 6.71 -4.47 -11.69
N THR A 61 6.44 -3.19 -11.47
CA THR A 61 7.11 -2.04 -12.08
C THR A 61 8.61 -2.07 -11.77
N ALA A 62 9.43 -1.51 -12.65
CA ALA A 62 10.88 -1.44 -12.47
C ALA A 62 11.27 -0.75 -11.15
N ASP A 63 10.47 0.21 -10.67
CA ASP A 63 10.67 0.88 -9.37
C ASP A 63 10.50 -0.06 -8.17
N ILE A 64 9.48 -0.94 -8.18
CA ILE A 64 9.27 -1.92 -7.09
C ILE A 64 10.45 -2.89 -7.02
N VAL A 65 10.95 -3.32 -8.18
CA VAL A 65 12.13 -4.19 -8.24
C VAL A 65 13.37 -3.44 -7.80
N LEU A 66 13.51 -2.18 -8.21
CA LEU A 66 14.61 -1.31 -7.80
C LEU A 66 14.67 -1.15 -6.29
N ASP A 67 13.55 -0.86 -5.62
CA ASP A 67 13.50 -0.71 -4.17
C ASP A 67 13.87 -2.02 -3.45
N ARG A 68 13.34 -3.17 -3.90
CA ARG A 68 13.70 -4.48 -3.32
C ARG A 68 15.17 -4.84 -3.51
N VAL A 69 15.74 -4.54 -4.69
CA VAL A 69 17.16 -4.76 -4.96
C VAL A 69 18.01 -3.82 -4.11
N HIS A 70 17.59 -2.56 -4.00
CA HIS A 70 18.25 -1.55 -3.20
C HIS A 70 18.32 -1.98 -1.73
N ASP A 71 17.22 -2.41 -1.13
CA ASP A 71 17.18 -2.85 0.28
C ASP A 71 18.08 -4.06 0.57
N ARG A 72 18.31 -4.92 -0.42
CA ARG A 72 19.19 -6.10 -0.29
C ARG A 72 20.67 -5.75 -0.52
N VAL A 73 20.94 -4.87 -1.48
CA VAL A 73 22.30 -4.53 -1.91
C VAL A 73 22.88 -3.42 -1.02
N VAL A 74 22.06 -2.49 -0.56
CA VAL A 74 22.48 -1.34 0.24
C VAL A 74 22.40 -1.68 1.72
N VAL A 75 23.55 -1.69 2.37
CA VAL A 75 23.68 -1.90 3.82
C VAL A 75 24.28 -0.64 4.42
N ALA A 76 23.61 -0.05 5.41
CA ALA A 76 24.05 1.18 6.06
C ALA A 76 24.37 2.32 5.06
N GLY A 77 23.60 2.43 3.98
CA GLY A 77 23.77 3.46 2.94
C GLY A 77 24.81 3.15 1.87
N VAL A 78 25.43 1.97 1.89
CA VAL A 78 26.46 1.56 0.93
C VAL A 78 26.03 0.32 0.15
N ALA A 79 26.00 0.40 -1.18
CA ALA A 79 25.75 -0.71 -2.07
C ALA A 79 26.95 -1.67 -2.10
N HIS A 80 26.69 -2.93 -1.78
CA HIS A 80 27.64 -4.03 -1.83
C HIS A 80 27.42 -4.87 -3.10
N PRO A 81 28.27 -4.73 -4.14
CA PRO A 81 28.07 -5.43 -5.42
C PRO A 81 28.10 -6.95 -5.27
N ASP A 82 28.80 -7.50 -4.26
CA ASP A 82 28.84 -8.94 -3.98
C ASP A 82 27.47 -9.53 -3.55
N ARG A 83 26.52 -8.67 -3.18
CA ARG A 83 25.15 -9.05 -2.79
C ARG A 83 24.14 -8.88 -3.92
N LEU A 84 24.60 -8.52 -5.11
CA LEU A 84 23.74 -8.31 -6.27
C LEU A 84 23.15 -9.64 -6.74
N ALA A 85 21.83 -9.78 -6.61
CA ALA A 85 21.10 -10.97 -7.03
C ALA A 85 19.69 -10.59 -7.49
N VAL A 86 19.13 -11.32 -8.47
CA VAL A 86 17.72 -11.14 -8.85
C VAL A 86 16.81 -11.59 -7.71
N PRO A 87 15.93 -10.72 -7.16
CA PRO A 87 15.03 -11.11 -6.09
C PRO A 87 14.08 -12.22 -6.53
N ALA A 88 14.20 -13.40 -5.92
CA ALA A 88 13.33 -14.55 -6.21
C ALA A 88 11.86 -14.27 -5.84
N GLU A 89 11.64 -13.39 -4.86
CA GLU A 89 10.33 -13.04 -4.31
C GLU A 89 9.60 -11.95 -5.12
N SER A 90 10.19 -11.49 -6.23
CA SER A 90 9.60 -10.40 -7.01
C SER A 90 8.31 -10.79 -7.74
N GLY A 91 8.01 -12.10 -7.86
CA GLY A 91 6.89 -12.61 -8.67
C GLY A 91 7.11 -12.44 -10.17
N ILE A 92 8.28 -11.93 -10.58
CA ILE A 92 8.66 -11.71 -11.97
C ILE A 92 9.54 -12.85 -12.44
N ASP A 93 9.31 -13.28 -13.68
CA ASP A 93 10.21 -14.19 -14.36
C ASP A 93 11.62 -13.55 -14.45
N ARG A 94 12.66 -14.28 -14.01
CA ARG A 94 14.05 -13.84 -14.07
C ARG A 94 14.50 -13.50 -15.50
N ARG A 95 13.85 -14.09 -16.50
CA ARG A 95 14.03 -13.77 -17.93
C ARG A 95 13.61 -12.35 -18.30
N ARG A 96 12.69 -11.76 -17.55
CA ARG A 96 12.15 -10.42 -17.79
C ARG A 96 12.91 -9.34 -17.02
N VAL A 97 13.86 -9.67 -16.17
CA VAL A 97 14.55 -8.70 -15.30
C VAL A 97 16.04 -8.62 -15.66
N GLY A 98 16.55 -7.39 -15.76
CA GLY A 98 17.96 -7.08 -15.85
C GLY A 98 18.31 -5.98 -14.85
N ILE A 99 19.36 -6.21 -14.06
CA ILE A 99 19.84 -5.31 -13.01
C ILE A 99 21.29 -4.95 -13.34
N VAL A 100 21.62 -3.66 -13.31
CA VAL A 100 22.98 -3.16 -13.51
C VAL A 100 23.33 -2.21 -12.37
N ILE A 101 24.49 -2.40 -11.78
CA ILE A 101 25.15 -1.38 -10.97
C ILE A 101 26.33 -0.86 -11.77
N GLU A 102 26.38 0.44 -12.01
CA GLU A 102 27.43 1.08 -12.76
C GLU A 102 28.11 2.16 -11.91
N THR A 103 29.44 2.14 -11.93
CA THR A 103 30.29 3.21 -11.40
C THR A 103 31.17 3.71 -12.54
N ALA A 104 31.91 4.80 -12.33
CA ALA A 104 32.81 5.33 -13.36
C ALA A 104 33.91 4.34 -13.81
N GLU A 105 34.24 3.34 -12.99
CA GLU A 105 35.34 2.39 -13.26
C GLU A 105 34.86 0.94 -13.44
N ARG A 106 33.73 0.57 -12.84
CA ARG A 106 33.28 -0.82 -12.76
C ARG A 106 31.79 -0.92 -12.99
N ARG A 107 31.39 -1.98 -13.68
CA ARG A 107 30.00 -2.35 -13.92
C ARG A 107 29.76 -3.77 -13.46
N TRP A 108 28.67 -3.98 -12.74
CA TRP A 108 28.16 -5.28 -12.34
C TRP A 108 26.78 -5.46 -12.96
N HIS A 109 26.53 -6.63 -13.54
CA HIS A 109 25.25 -6.96 -14.19
C HIS A 109 24.76 -8.30 -13.69
N VAL A 110 23.45 -8.38 -13.45
CA VAL A 110 22.75 -9.58 -13.02
C VAL A 110 21.38 -9.64 -13.69
N GLY A 111 21.00 -10.82 -14.19
CA GLY A 111 19.73 -11.05 -14.88
C GLY A 111 19.91 -11.39 -16.36
N GLU A 112 18.88 -11.94 -16.97
CA GLU A 112 18.93 -12.43 -18.36
C GLU A 112 18.49 -11.35 -19.36
N ARG A 113 17.75 -10.33 -18.92
CA ARG A 113 17.36 -9.23 -19.81
C ARG A 113 18.53 -8.24 -19.95
N PRO A 114 18.84 -7.79 -21.19
CA PRO A 114 19.83 -6.76 -21.40
C PRO A 114 19.38 -5.45 -20.74
N ALA A 115 20.11 -5.06 -19.69
CA ALA A 115 19.91 -3.80 -18.97
C ALA A 115 20.90 -2.70 -19.43
N THR A 116 21.49 -2.88 -20.61
CA THR A 116 22.34 -1.90 -21.29
C THR A 116 21.58 -1.31 -22.48
N ARG A 117 21.83 -0.03 -22.79
CA ARG A 117 21.24 0.63 -23.96
C ARG A 117 21.75 0.02 -25.27
N PRO A 118 20.93 -0.02 -26.34
CA PRO A 118 19.53 0.38 -26.39
C PRO A 118 18.61 -0.65 -25.70
N TYR A 119 17.57 -0.17 -25.02
CA TYR A 119 16.64 -1.06 -24.31
C TYR A 119 15.66 -1.71 -25.31
N PRO A 120 15.26 -2.98 -25.08
CA PRO A 120 14.21 -3.60 -25.87
C PRO A 120 12.90 -2.81 -25.80
N PRO A 121 12.03 -2.86 -26.83
CA PRO A 121 10.69 -2.30 -26.74
C PRO A 121 9.91 -2.96 -25.59
N ASP A 122 8.93 -2.24 -25.06
CA ASP A 122 8.09 -2.68 -23.94
C ASP A 122 8.91 -3.04 -22.69
N THR A 123 9.80 -2.13 -22.32
CA THR A 123 10.70 -2.27 -21.17
C THR A 123 10.53 -1.06 -20.26
N ASP A 124 10.27 -1.34 -19.00
CA ASP A 124 10.26 -0.36 -17.93
C ASP A 124 11.65 -0.24 -17.30
N VAL A 125 12.08 0.99 -16.98
CA VAL A 125 13.44 1.30 -16.54
C VAL A 125 13.43 2.24 -15.35
N ALA A 126 13.98 1.78 -14.23
CA ALA A 126 14.13 2.54 -13.00
C ALA A 126 15.61 2.76 -12.66
N ARG A 127 15.94 3.92 -12.07
CA ARG A 127 17.32 4.34 -11.77
C ARG A 127 17.39 5.04 -10.42
N ARG A 128 18.43 4.74 -9.64
CA ARG A 128 18.74 5.45 -8.38
C ARG A 128 20.24 5.61 -8.20
N SER A 129 20.68 6.79 -7.78
CA SER A 129 22.07 7.02 -7.41
C SER A 129 22.40 6.34 -6.08
N VAL A 130 23.48 5.57 -6.03
CA VAL A 130 23.90 4.81 -4.84
C VAL A 130 25.40 4.97 -4.61
N SER A 131 25.83 4.94 -3.36
CA SER A 131 27.25 4.85 -3.01
C SER A 131 27.68 3.38 -3.06
N VAL A 132 28.53 3.00 -4.00
CA VAL A 132 28.97 1.62 -4.22
C VAL A 132 30.32 1.39 -3.55
N ARG A 133 30.45 0.29 -2.81
CA ARG A 133 31.73 -0.17 -2.28
C ARG A 133 32.54 -0.81 -3.41
N SER A 134 33.61 -0.14 -3.85
CA SER A 134 34.51 -0.65 -4.89
C SER A 134 35.61 -1.57 -4.32
N ALA A 135 36.01 -1.32 -3.07
CA ALA A 135 36.99 -2.09 -2.30
C ALA A 135 36.74 -1.89 -0.78
N PRO A 136 37.36 -2.68 0.12
CA PRO A 136 37.28 -2.42 1.55
C PRO A 136 37.71 -0.99 1.91
N GLY A 137 36.82 -0.22 2.55
CA GLY A 137 37.07 1.17 2.92
C GLY A 137 36.96 2.20 1.78
N GLN A 138 36.74 1.78 0.53
CA GLN A 138 36.56 2.69 -0.61
C GLN A 138 35.12 2.69 -1.09
N GLN A 139 34.52 3.89 -1.12
CA GLN A 139 33.17 4.13 -1.60
C GLN A 139 33.22 5.09 -2.78
N ARG A 140 32.47 4.79 -3.85
CA ARG A 140 32.35 5.66 -5.01
C ARG A 140 30.88 5.84 -5.37
N ARG A 141 30.55 7.01 -5.89
CA ARG A 141 29.19 7.26 -6.41
C ARG A 141 28.97 6.43 -7.68
N GLY A 142 27.87 5.69 -7.69
CA GLY A 142 27.39 4.89 -8.82
C GLY A 142 25.90 5.09 -9.08
N GLU A 143 25.41 4.39 -10.09
CA GLU A 143 24.01 4.32 -10.48
C GLU A 143 23.56 2.86 -10.43
N LEU A 144 22.53 2.58 -9.64
CA LEU A 144 21.79 1.34 -9.69
C LEU A 144 20.67 1.52 -10.71
N ARG A 145 20.61 0.62 -11.68
CA ARG A 145 19.63 0.60 -12.75
C ARG A 145 18.94 -0.75 -12.81
N VAL A 146 17.63 -0.72 -12.95
CA VAL A 146 16.80 -1.90 -13.08
C VAL A 146 15.93 -1.76 -14.32
N VAL A 147 15.83 -2.87 -15.06
CA VAL A 147 15.16 -2.96 -16.35
C VAL A 147 14.23 -4.17 -16.29
N VAL A 148 12.94 -3.95 -16.50
CA VAL A 148 11.90 -4.98 -16.43
C VAL A 148 11.13 -5.01 -17.75
N GLY A 149 10.95 -6.19 -18.33
CA GLY A 149 10.07 -6.36 -19.49
C GLY A 149 8.60 -6.30 -19.10
N ARG A 150 7.83 -5.54 -19.86
CA ARG A 150 6.37 -5.50 -19.78
C ARG A 150 5.75 -6.74 -20.40
#